data_AF-A0A172UEZ0-F1
#
_entry.id   AF-A0A172UEZ0-F1
#
_cell.length_a   1.000
_cell.length_b   1.000
_cell.length_c   1.000
_cell.angle_alpha   90.00
_cell.angle_beta   90.00
_cell.angle_gamma   90.00
#
_symmetry.space_group_name_H-M   'P 1'
#
loop_
_entity.id
_entity.type
_entity.pdbx_description
1 polymer ?
#
loop_
_entity_poly.entity_id
_entity_poly.type
_entity_poly.pdbx_seq_one_letter_code
_entity_poly.pdbx_strand_id
1 'polypeptide(L)'
;MKLDVMTDFNTKKSRKPWVRGNIGGFFTSLLEEDLQRIKQINRKRTPIDGKTSDEIAACRRLINELEEEARGLPKQAKSFSDDRDKYIFLGQTKTKIDIYQPKNDCDEIKSTKEIEEQINSIQVLDITESRELCIKVVEEIIQGYMKLVEPSLENYGNYLPVFNYKDKKIDFRKPKTTYIEAAGSSSNDMFKHLFMFLGLHELMLTKNNKHVPSFLLIDQPSRPYYGEEENVSESRLQHSDRAKIIDAFKLMDTFIGNVLNDMKQSFQMIVFEHVPKDYFNDFDNIHLVEEFRDGNALVPQEYLDSLK
;
A
#
# COMPACT_ATOMS: atom_id res chain seq x y z
N MET A 1 23.16 17.86 38.55
CA MET A 1 23.89 18.83 37.72
C MET A 1 23.75 18.36 36.27
N LYS A 2 22.70 18.80 35.59
CA LYS A 2 22.41 18.45 34.19
C LYS A 2 23.14 19.45 33.30
N LEU A 3 23.83 18.94 32.28
CA LEU A 3 24.45 19.72 31.21
C LEU A 3 23.58 19.66 29.94
N ASP A 4 23.63 20.77 29.23
CA ASP A 4 22.88 21.18 28.05
C ASP A 4 23.08 20.31 26.79
N VAL A 5 22.09 20.37 25.91
CA VAL A 5 22.33 20.49 24.46
C VAL A 5 21.42 21.58 23.89
N MET A 6 22.06 22.49 23.19
CA MET A 6 21.58 23.71 22.53
C MET A 6 20.33 23.52 21.67
N THR A 7 19.37 24.43 21.83
CA THR A 7 18.38 24.78 20.80
C THR A 7 18.61 26.23 20.38
N ASP A 8 19.12 26.42 19.17
CA ASP A 8 19.07 27.69 18.47
C ASP A 8 18.52 27.42 17.07
N PHE A 9 17.24 27.72 16.85
CA PHE A 9 16.77 28.14 15.54
C PHE A 9 15.65 29.17 15.72
N ASN A 10 16.11 30.41 15.65
CA ASN A 10 15.38 31.66 15.60
C ASN A 10 14.61 31.77 14.27
N THR A 11 13.28 31.75 14.32
CA THR A 11 12.44 32.60 13.44
C THR A 11 11.18 33.03 14.16
N LYS A 12 11.20 34.27 14.68
CA LYS A 12 10.02 35.01 15.13
C LYS A 12 9.01 35.17 13.98
N LYS A 13 7.80 34.63 14.11
CA LYS A 13 6.57 35.25 13.61
C LYS A 13 5.35 34.77 14.42
N SER A 14 4.83 35.70 15.23
CA SER A 14 3.43 35.84 15.68
C SER A 14 2.70 34.57 16.15
N ARG A 15 2.74 34.28 17.46
CA ARG A 15 1.71 33.44 18.13
C ARG A 15 0.58 34.34 18.61
N LYS A 16 -0.63 34.19 18.05
CA LYS A 16 -1.88 34.67 18.69
C LYS A 16 -2.39 33.61 19.68
N PRO A 17 -3.06 34.01 20.78
CA PRO A 17 -3.40 33.12 21.88
C PRO A 17 -4.59 32.21 21.55
N TRP A 18 -4.54 31.00 22.08
CA TRP A 18 -5.55 29.94 21.94
C TRP A 18 -6.88 30.32 22.61
N VAL A 19 -7.96 30.36 21.82
CA VAL A 19 -9.34 30.39 22.33
C VAL A 19 -9.97 29.01 22.09
N ARG A 20 -10.33 28.33 23.19
CA ARG A 20 -11.16 27.12 23.20
C ARG A 20 -12.52 27.46 22.57
N GLY A 21 -12.77 26.96 21.37
CA GLY A 21 -14.11 27.05 20.77
C GLY A 21 -14.16 27.19 19.25
N ASN A 22 -13.38 26.41 18.48
CA ASN A 22 -13.76 25.96 17.13
C ASN A 22 -12.66 25.07 16.52
N ILE A 23 -12.65 23.77 16.87
CA ILE A 23 -11.75 22.81 16.22
C ILE A 23 -12.11 22.69 14.73
N GLY A 24 -13.40 22.79 14.38
CA GLY A 24 -13.87 22.86 13.00
C GLY A 24 -13.33 24.07 12.25
N GLY A 25 -13.34 25.25 12.87
CA GLY A 25 -12.79 26.49 12.30
C GLY A 25 -11.28 26.41 12.03
N PHE A 26 -10.54 25.73 12.92
CA PHE A 26 -9.12 25.46 12.72
C PHE A 26 -8.88 24.54 11.53
N PHE A 27 -9.63 23.43 11.42
CA PHE A 27 -9.53 22.52 10.27
C PHE A 27 -9.95 23.19 8.96
N THR A 28 -11.01 24.00 8.95
CA THR A 28 -11.39 24.73 7.74
C THR A 28 -10.34 25.75 7.34
N SER A 29 -9.71 26.43 8.32
CA SER A 29 -8.62 27.37 8.02
C SER A 29 -7.38 26.65 7.49
N LEU A 30 -7.06 25.46 8.00
CA LEU A 30 -5.94 24.65 7.53
C LEU A 30 -6.20 24.11 6.10
N LEU A 31 -7.41 23.61 5.86
CA LEU A 31 -7.83 23.14 4.53
C LEU A 31 -7.88 24.28 3.52
N GLU A 32 -8.26 25.49 3.93
CA GLU A 32 -8.25 26.67 3.08
C GLU A 32 -6.81 27.11 2.76
N GLU A 33 -5.90 27.04 3.72
CA GLU A 33 -4.47 27.30 3.51
C GLU A 33 -3.83 26.28 2.56
N ASP A 34 -4.17 25.00 2.73
CA ASP A 34 -3.70 23.92 1.84
C ASP A 34 -4.33 24.01 0.45
N LEU A 35 -5.61 24.38 0.33
CA LEU A 35 -6.25 24.66 -0.96
C LEU A 35 -5.58 25.84 -1.66
N GLN A 36 -5.22 26.90 -0.93
CA GLN A 36 -4.48 28.03 -1.50
C GLN A 36 -3.07 27.64 -1.94
N ARG A 37 -2.36 26.79 -1.17
CA ARG A 37 -1.07 26.21 -1.60
C ARG A 37 -1.22 25.38 -2.87
N ILE A 38 -2.20 24.47 -2.91
CA ILE A 38 -2.47 23.64 -4.09
C ILE A 38 -2.83 24.52 -5.29
N LYS A 39 -3.64 25.57 -5.10
CA LYS A 39 -3.94 26.56 -6.15
C LYS A 39 -2.71 27.34 -6.59
N GLN A 40 -1.79 27.73 -5.70
CA GLN A 40 -0.55 28.40 -6.09
C GLN A 40 0.40 27.47 -6.85
N ILE A 41 0.52 26.21 -6.43
CA ILE A 41 1.32 25.18 -7.11
C ILE A 41 0.73 24.88 -8.50
N ASN A 42 -0.60 24.77 -8.59
CA ASN A 42 -1.33 24.53 -9.84
C ASN A 42 -1.55 25.78 -10.69
N ARG A 43 -1.24 27.00 -10.20
CA ARG A 43 -1.28 28.23 -11.00
C ARG A 43 -0.29 28.20 -12.16
N LYS A 44 0.77 27.38 -12.04
CA LYS A 44 1.73 27.07 -13.12
C LYS A 44 1.34 25.84 -13.95
N ARG A 45 0.25 25.14 -13.62
CA ARG A 45 -0.27 23.94 -14.29
C ARG A 45 -1.72 24.16 -14.76
N THR A 46 -1.97 25.32 -15.36
CA THR A 46 -3.15 25.54 -16.23
C THR A 46 -3.01 24.70 -17.51
N PRO A 47 -4.10 24.45 -18.27
CA PRO A 47 -4.21 23.39 -19.26
C PRO A 47 -2.97 23.29 -20.16
N ILE A 48 -2.53 22.05 -20.40
CA ILE A 48 -1.33 21.66 -21.14
C ILE A 48 -1.14 22.47 -22.44
N ASP A 49 -2.22 22.93 -23.07
CA ASP A 49 -2.20 23.73 -24.31
C ASP A 49 -1.51 25.11 -24.20
N GLY A 50 -1.56 25.76 -23.02
CA GLY A 50 -1.00 27.11 -22.86
C GLY A 50 0.53 27.12 -22.86
N LYS A 51 1.15 26.15 -22.17
CA LYS A 51 2.61 26.04 -22.09
C LYS A 51 3.24 25.54 -23.38
N THR A 52 2.63 24.57 -24.05
CA THR A 52 3.11 24.14 -25.37
C THR A 52 2.95 25.25 -26.40
N SER A 53 1.86 26.02 -26.39
CA SER A 53 1.70 27.16 -27.30
C SER A 53 2.75 28.26 -27.04
N ASP A 54 3.02 28.59 -25.78
CA ASP A 54 4.02 29.60 -25.42
C ASP A 54 5.45 29.14 -25.74
N GLU A 55 5.77 27.87 -25.50
CA GLU A 55 7.06 27.27 -25.87
C GLU A 55 7.22 27.17 -27.39
N ILE A 56 6.16 26.81 -28.14
CA ILE A 56 6.16 26.82 -29.61
C ILE A 56 6.35 28.26 -30.13
N ALA A 57 5.71 29.24 -29.52
CA ALA A 57 5.88 30.65 -29.88
C ALA A 57 7.31 31.14 -29.59
N ALA A 58 7.90 30.72 -28.47
CA ALA A 58 9.29 31.03 -28.14
C ALA A 58 10.27 30.37 -29.12
N CYS A 59 10.08 29.08 -29.46
CA CYS A 59 10.88 28.38 -30.46
C CYS A 59 10.75 29.03 -31.85
N ARG A 60 9.55 29.45 -32.25
CA ARG A 60 9.34 30.17 -33.53
C ARG A 60 10.03 31.53 -33.55
N ARG A 61 10.06 32.25 -32.43
CA ARG A 61 10.85 33.51 -32.33
C ARG A 61 12.33 33.23 -32.47
N LEU A 62 12.85 32.20 -31.80
CA LEU A 62 14.25 31.81 -31.90
C LEU A 62 14.63 31.39 -33.33
N ILE A 63 13.76 30.63 -34.01
CA ILE A 63 13.95 30.26 -35.41
C ILE A 63 14.00 31.51 -36.30
N ASN A 64 13.10 32.48 -36.09
CA ASN A 64 13.11 33.72 -36.87
C ASN A 64 14.34 34.58 -36.57
N GLU A 65 14.80 34.66 -35.33
CA GLU A 65 16.04 35.36 -34.98
C GLU A 65 17.25 34.70 -35.64
N LEU A 66 17.35 33.37 -35.58
CA LEU A 66 18.41 32.61 -36.25
C LEU A 66 18.31 32.70 -37.78
N GLU A 67 17.12 32.76 -38.35
CA GLU A 67 16.92 32.98 -39.79
C GLU A 67 17.32 34.40 -40.22
N GLU A 68 17.01 35.42 -39.42
CA GLU A 68 17.44 36.80 -39.70
C GLU A 68 18.96 36.94 -39.55
N GLU A 69 19.56 36.29 -38.55
CA GLU A 69 21.01 36.21 -38.40
C GLU A 69 21.66 35.47 -39.58
N ALA A 70 21.04 34.37 -40.05
CA ALA A 70 21.48 33.64 -41.23
C ALA A 70 21.26 34.40 -42.55
N ARG A 71 20.26 35.30 -42.63
CA ARG A 71 20.07 36.22 -43.77
C ARG A 71 21.07 37.37 -43.74
N GLY A 72 21.51 37.80 -42.55
CA GLY A 72 22.58 38.77 -42.36
C GLY A 72 23.98 38.25 -42.71
N LEU A 73 24.14 36.92 -42.75
CA LEU A 73 25.37 36.30 -43.26
C LEU A 73 25.45 36.44 -44.79
N PRO A 74 26.59 36.90 -45.33
CA PRO A 74 26.75 37.10 -46.77
C PRO A 74 26.62 35.77 -47.52
N LYS A 75 25.54 35.61 -48.31
CA LYS A 75 25.27 34.40 -49.13
C LYS A 75 26.12 34.29 -50.40
N GLN A 76 26.98 35.27 -50.70
CA GLN A 76 27.93 35.17 -51.81
C GLN A 76 29.30 34.71 -51.28
N ALA A 77 29.85 33.67 -51.92
CA ALA A 77 31.27 33.36 -51.80
C ALA A 77 32.06 34.64 -52.12
N LYS A 78 32.89 35.11 -51.18
CA LYS A 78 33.76 36.27 -51.43
C LYS A 78 34.56 35.99 -52.70
N SER A 79 34.31 36.76 -53.75
CA SER A 79 35.21 36.77 -54.91
C SER A 79 36.51 37.42 -54.45
N PHE A 80 37.56 36.62 -54.30
CA PHE A 80 38.88 37.12 -53.89
C PHE A 80 39.54 37.77 -55.10
N SER A 81 39.82 39.08 -55.01
CA SER A 81 40.50 39.83 -56.07
C SER A 81 41.99 39.51 -56.17
N ASP A 82 42.62 39.00 -55.09
CA ASP A 82 44.05 38.72 -55.02
C ASP A 82 44.36 37.44 -54.22
N ASP A 83 45.44 36.74 -54.55
CA ASP A 83 45.82 35.47 -53.92
C ASP A 83 46.24 35.65 -52.45
N ARG A 84 46.76 36.83 -52.09
CA ARG A 84 47.07 37.18 -50.70
C ARG A 84 45.82 37.17 -49.82
N ASP A 85 44.69 37.66 -50.33
CA ASP A 85 43.42 37.69 -49.59
C ASP A 85 42.85 36.29 -49.38
N LYS A 86 43.09 35.36 -50.33
CA LYS A 86 42.75 33.94 -50.16
C LYS A 86 43.53 33.32 -49.00
N TYR A 87 44.85 33.56 -48.92
CA TYR A 87 45.68 33.01 -47.85
C TYR A 87 45.31 33.59 -46.48
N ILE A 88 44.99 34.88 -46.38
CA ILE A 88 44.52 35.49 -45.14
C ILE A 88 43.17 34.89 -44.71
N PHE A 89 42.24 34.74 -45.65
CA PHE A 89 40.95 34.13 -45.35
C PHE A 89 41.09 32.65 -44.93
N LEU A 90 41.97 31.90 -45.58
CA LEU A 90 42.28 30.52 -45.21
C LEU A 90 42.88 30.43 -43.78
N GLY A 91 43.76 31.37 -43.43
CA GLY A 91 44.31 31.47 -42.08
C GLY A 91 43.25 31.80 -41.03
N GLN A 92 42.34 32.74 -41.32
CA GLN A 92 41.24 33.10 -40.43
C GLN A 92 40.20 31.99 -40.28
N THR A 93 39.86 31.29 -41.36
CA THR A 93 38.96 30.13 -41.30
C THR A 93 39.60 28.98 -40.53
N LYS A 94 40.88 28.68 -40.77
CA LYS A 94 41.61 27.68 -39.98
C LYS A 94 41.65 28.04 -38.49
N THR A 95 41.93 29.29 -38.15
CA THR A 95 41.94 29.75 -36.75
C THR A 95 40.57 29.61 -36.10
N LYS A 96 39.49 29.98 -36.80
CA LYS A 96 38.12 29.80 -36.27
C LYS A 96 37.76 28.32 -36.15
N ILE A 97 38.13 27.49 -37.12
CA ILE A 97 37.97 26.04 -37.03
C ILE A 97 38.74 25.52 -35.81
N ASP A 98 39.99 25.89 -35.59
CA ASP A 98 40.78 25.46 -34.43
C ASP A 98 40.17 25.94 -33.09
N ILE A 99 39.46 27.07 -33.07
CA ILE A 99 38.74 27.58 -31.88
C ILE A 99 37.44 26.79 -31.62
N TYR A 100 36.69 26.46 -32.67
CA TYR A 100 35.39 25.77 -32.57
C TYR A 100 35.48 24.26 -32.66
N GLN A 101 36.61 23.73 -33.13
CA GLN A 101 36.93 22.32 -33.05
C GLN A 101 37.06 22.05 -31.55
N PRO A 102 36.14 21.28 -30.96
CA PRO A 102 36.27 20.94 -29.57
C PRO A 102 37.66 20.31 -29.42
N LYS A 103 38.48 20.85 -28.53
CA LYS A 103 39.63 20.11 -28.06
C LYS A 103 39.07 18.76 -27.63
N ASN A 104 39.45 17.69 -28.33
CA ASN A 104 39.21 16.34 -27.89
C ASN A 104 40.02 16.13 -26.61
N ASP A 105 39.61 16.75 -25.51
CA ASP A 105 39.53 16.00 -24.28
C ASP A 105 38.43 14.99 -24.57
N CYS A 106 38.85 13.78 -24.93
CA CYS A 106 38.00 12.60 -24.86
C CYS A 106 37.59 12.42 -23.39
N ASP A 107 36.72 13.29 -22.88
CA ASP A 107 35.79 12.86 -21.87
C ASP A 107 34.86 11.90 -22.59
N GLU A 108 35.14 10.63 -22.32
CA GLU A 108 34.41 9.44 -22.71
C GLU A 108 32.96 9.78 -23.11
N ILE A 109 32.59 9.40 -24.33
CA ILE A 109 31.19 9.11 -24.61
C ILE A 109 30.81 8.06 -23.56
N LYS A 110 30.22 8.51 -22.44
CA LYS A 110 29.78 7.63 -21.37
C LYS A 110 28.87 6.62 -22.03
N SER A 111 29.36 5.38 -22.07
CA SER A 111 28.73 4.27 -22.75
C SER A 111 27.28 4.17 -22.28
N THR A 112 26.34 4.58 -23.13
CA THR A 112 24.90 4.46 -22.82
C THR A 112 24.50 3.01 -22.61
N LYS A 113 25.37 2.05 -22.98
CA LYS A 113 25.19 0.63 -22.74
C LYS A 113 24.95 0.30 -21.27
N GLU A 114 25.64 0.95 -20.33
CA GLU A 114 25.41 0.67 -18.90
C GLU A 114 24.02 1.13 -18.45
N ILE A 115 23.56 2.27 -18.97
CA ILE A 115 22.23 2.81 -18.67
C ILE A 115 21.15 2.00 -19.41
N GLU A 116 21.40 1.56 -20.63
CA GLU A 116 20.52 0.68 -21.40
C GLU A 116 20.43 -0.72 -20.79
N GLU A 117 21.54 -1.26 -20.26
CA GLU A 117 21.55 -2.50 -19.46
C GLU A 117 20.79 -2.32 -18.16
N GLN A 118 20.96 -1.18 -17.46
CA GLN A 118 20.16 -0.86 -16.28
C GLN A 118 18.67 -0.73 -16.61
N ILE A 119 18.29 -0.07 -17.70
CA ILE A 119 16.90 0.07 -18.15
C ILE A 119 16.33 -1.29 -18.57
N ASN A 120 17.09 -2.11 -19.30
CA ASN A 120 16.65 -3.47 -19.69
C ASN A 120 16.59 -4.43 -18.49
N SER A 121 17.39 -4.21 -17.44
CA SER A 121 17.30 -4.96 -16.19
C SER A 121 16.08 -4.58 -15.35
N ILE A 122 15.51 -3.38 -15.57
CA ILE A 122 14.22 -2.99 -15.01
C ILE A 122 13.14 -3.69 -15.84
N GLN A 123 12.96 -4.97 -15.56
CA GLN A 123 11.74 -5.66 -15.95
C GLN A 123 10.58 -4.94 -15.28
N VAL A 124 9.79 -4.22 -16.06
CA VAL A 124 8.47 -3.77 -15.65
C VAL A 124 7.62 -5.04 -15.57
N LEU A 125 7.75 -5.77 -14.46
CA LEU A 125 6.79 -6.80 -14.08
C LEU A 125 5.43 -6.13 -14.16
N ASP A 126 4.50 -6.71 -14.93
CA ASP A 126 3.13 -6.22 -14.91
C ASP A 126 2.55 -6.52 -13.51
N ILE A 127 2.65 -5.51 -12.64
CA ILE A 127 2.14 -5.51 -11.27
C ILE A 127 0.62 -5.75 -11.28
N THR A 128 -0.05 -5.57 -12.42
CA THR A 128 -1.48 -5.80 -12.56
C THR A 128 -1.76 -7.30 -12.69
N GLU A 129 -1.14 -7.99 -13.64
CA GLU A 129 -1.34 -9.42 -13.86
C GLU A 129 -0.92 -10.25 -12.64
N SER A 130 0.26 -9.96 -12.07
CA SER A 130 0.75 -10.66 -10.88
C SER A 130 -0.19 -10.49 -9.68
N ARG A 131 -0.82 -9.32 -9.56
CA ARG A 131 -1.77 -9.02 -8.49
C ARG A 131 -3.08 -9.76 -8.71
N GLU A 132 -3.62 -9.76 -9.93
CA GLU A 132 -4.84 -10.50 -10.25
C GLU A 132 -4.67 -12.00 -10.00
N LEU A 133 -3.50 -12.55 -10.33
CA LEU A 133 -3.19 -13.94 -10.02
C LEU A 133 -3.15 -14.19 -8.50
N CYS A 134 -2.48 -13.32 -7.74
CA CYS A 134 -2.45 -13.44 -6.28
C CYS A 134 -3.86 -13.35 -5.67
N ILE A 135 -4.72 -12.47 -6.18
CA ILE A 135 -6.12 -12.35 -5.74
C ILE A 135 -6.85 -13.67 -5.96
N LYS A 136 -6.73 -14.28 -7.14
CA LYS A 136 -7.37 -15.58 -7.45
C LYS A 136 -6.89 -16.69 -6.52
N VAL A 137 -5.59 -16.73 -6.19
CA VAL A 137 -5.05 -17.72 -5.25
C VAL A 137 -5.62 -17.52 -3.84
N VAL A 138 -5.74 -16.27 -3.38
CA VAL A 138 -6.38 -15.98 -2.07
C VAL A 138 -7.85 -16.41 -2.07
N GLU A 139 -8.58 -16.12 -3.14
CA GLU A 139 -9.99 -16.54 -3.28
C GLU A 139 -10.11 -18.07 -3.29
N GLU A 140 -9.18 -18.78 -3.93
CA GLU A 140 -9.13 -20.25 -3.93
C GLU A 140 -8.90 -20.83 -2.53
N ILE A 141 -7.91 -20.29 -1.80
CA ILE A 141 -7.64 -20.68 -0.41
C ILE A 141 -8.88 -20.46 0.46
N ILE A 142 -9.47 -19.26 0.38
CA ILE A 142 -10.66 -18.91 1.17
C ILE A 142 -11.86 -19.79 0.80
N GLN A 143 -11.99 -20.19 -0.47
CA GLN A 143 -13.04 -21.11 -0.88
C GLN A 143 -12.90 -22.48 -0.19
N GLY A 144 -11.67 -22.94 0.06
CA GLY A 144 -11.40 -24.12 0.87
C GLY A 144 -11.92 -23.97 2.30
N TYR A 145 -11.61 -22.84 2.93
CA TYR A 145 -12.11 -22.52 4.27
C TYR A 145 -13.63 -22.39 4.34
N MET A 146 -14.27 -21.75 3.37
CA MET A 146 -15.73 -21.63 3.32
C MET A 146 -16.42 -23.00 3.24
N LYS A 147 -15.86 -23.96 2.51
CA LYS A 147 -16.39 -25.34 2.43
C LYS A 147 -16.29 -26.08 3.75
N LEU A 148 -15.27 -25.80 4.56
CA LEU A 148 -15.07 -26.45 5.86
C LEU A 148 -16.19 -26.12 6.86
N VAL A 149 -16.74 -24.91 6.75
CA VAL A 149 -17.74 -24.32 7.67
C VAL A 149 -19.03 -23.94 6.97
N GLU A 150 -19.33 -24.59 5.84
CA GLU A 150 -20.54 -24.35 5.03
C GLU A 150 -21.83 -24.26 5.89
N PRO A 151 -22.06 -25.15 6.89
CA PRO A 151 -23.28 -25.09 7.72
C PRO A 151 -23.39 -23.81 8.55
N SER A 152 -22.26 -23.22 8.94
CA SER A 152 -22.19 -22.03 9.79
C SER A 152 -22.30 -20.71 9.02
N LEU A 153 -22.16 -20.76 7.70
CA LEU A 153 -22.29 -19.60 6.81
C LEU A 153 -23.74 -19.28 6.42
N GLU A 154 -24.73 -19.95 7.02
CA GLU A 154 -26.17 -19.72 6.79
C GLU A 154 -26.53 -19.66 5.29
N ASN A 155 -26.83 -18.45 4.79
CA ASN A 155 -27.21 -18.20 3.40
C ASN A 155 -26.04 -18.20 2.42
N TYR A 156 -24.80 -18.15 2.92
CA TYR A 156 -23.57 -17.97 2.15
C TYR A 156 -22.76 -19.25 1.94
N GLY A 157 -23.21 -20.41 2.42
CA GLY A 157 -22.47 -21.66 2.28
C GLY A 157 -22.11 -22.00 0.83
N ASN A 158 -23.01 -21.71 -0.11
CA ASN A 158 -22.81 -21.94 -1.54
C ASN A 158 -22.17 -20.75 -2.29
N TYR A 159 -21.75 -19.69 -1.60
CA TYR A 159 -21.20 -18.49 -2.24
C TYR A 159 -19.71 -18.65 -2.53
N LEU A 160 -19.22 -17.82 -3.45
CA LEU A 160 -17.81 -17.72 -3.80
C LEU A 160 -17.22 -16.48 -3.12
N PRO A 161 -16.01 -16.57 -2.54
CA PRO A 161 -15.33 -15.41 -1.99
C PRO A 161 -14.86 -14.51 -3.13
N VAL A 162 -14.93 -13.21 -2.88
CA VAL A 162 -14.37 -12.18 -3.75
C VAL A 162 -13.52 -11.26 -2.89
N PHE A 163 -12.23 -11.19 -3.18
CA PHE A 163 -11.33 -10.29 -2.45
C PHE A 163 -11.33 -8.91 -3.12
N ASN A 164 -11.99 -7.96 -2.45
CA ASN A 164 -12.01 -6.58 -2.89
C ASN A 164 -10.68 -5.91 -2.54
N TYR A 165 -9.78 -5.83 -3.53
CA TYR A 165 -8.48 -5.21 -3.36
C TYR A 165 -8.56 -3.73 -2.96
N LYS A 166 -9.57 -2.98 -3.39
CA LYS A 166 -9.67 -1.55 -3.09
C LYS A 166 -9.98 -1.32 -1.61
N ASP A 167 -10.97 -2.04 -1.10
CA ASP A 167 -11.48 -1.86 0.26
C ASP A 167 -10.81 -2.82 1.27
N LYS A 168 -9.96 -3.74 0.79
CA LYS A 168 -9.22 -4.73 1.59
C LYS A 168 -10.16 -5.58 2.46
N LYS A 169 -11.22 -6.10 1.83
CA LYS A 169 -12.25 -6.91 2.47
C LYS A 169 -12.60 -8.12 1.61
N ILE A 170 -13.19 -9.12 2.26
CA ILE A 170 -13.81 -10.26 1.60
C ILE A 170 -15.31 -9.97 1.45
N ASP A 171 -15.80 -10.09 0.23
CA ASP A 171 -17.21 -10.07 -0.09
C ASP A 171 -17.64 -11.47 -0.58
N PHE A 172 -18.94 -11.76 -0.53
CA PHE A 172 -19.50 -13.02 -1.04
C PHE A 172 -20.31 -12.77 -2.30
N ARG A 173 -20.09 -13.63 -3.31
CA ARG A 173 -20.79 -13.59 -4.59
C ARG A 173 -21.51 -14.89 -4.85
N LYS A 174 -22.77 -14.81 -5.28
CA LYS A 174 -23.53 -16.01 -5.65
C LYS A 174 -22.90 -16.67 -6.90
N PRO A 175 -22.83 -18.01 -6.96
CA PRO A 175 -22.31 -18.70 -8.14
C PRO A 175 -23.09 -18.29 -9.39
N LYS A 176 -22.36 -18.14 -10.50
CA LYS A 176 -22.92 -17.78 -11.82
C LYS A 176 -23.65 -16.42 -11.88
N THR A 177 -23.45 -15.52 -10.90
CA THR A 177 -23.97 -14.15 -10.96
C THR A 177 -22.84 -13.12 -10.86
N THR A 178 -23.11 -11.89 -11.29
CA THR A 178 -22.23 -10.73 -11.07
C THR A 178 -22.58 -9.95 -9.80
N TYR A 179 -23.56 -10.45 -9.03
CA TYR A 179 -24.07 -9.75 -7.85
C TYR A 179 -23.25 -10.10 -6.61
N ILE A 180 -22.64 -9.08 -6.02
CA ILE A 180 -21.93 -9.15 -4.76
C ILE A 180 -22.89 -8.74 -3.65
N GLU A 181 -23.06 -9.60 -2.65
CA GLU A 181 -24.00 -9.37 -1.56
C GLU A 181 -23.29 -8.65 -0.40
N ALA A 182 -23.78 -7.45 -0.08
CA ALA A 182 -23.19 -6.57 0.93
C ALA A 182 -23.79 -6.77 2.34
N ALA A 183 -24.75 -7.69 2.50
CA ALA A 183 -25.44 -7.89 3.78
C ALA A 183 -24.60 -8.76 4.73
N GLY A 184 -23.92 -8.14 5.69
CA GLY A 184 -23.21 -8.83 6.77
C GLY A 184 -24.03 -8.83 8.05
N SER A 185 -24.36 -10.00 8.59
CA SER A 185 -24.60 -10.13 10.03
C SER A 185 -23.25 -10.05 10.75
N SER A 186 -23.25 -9.67 12.03
CA SER A 186 -22.04 -9.68 12.88
C SER A 186 -21.31 -11.02 12.81
N SER A 187 -22.07 -12.12 12.75
CA SER A 187 -21.59 -13.48 12.48
C SER A 187 -20.81 -13.60 11.18
N ASN A 188 -21.42 -13.22 10.05
CA ASN A 188 -20.77 -13.40 8.75
C ASN A 188 -19.55 -12.50 8.60
N ASP A 189 -19.57 -11.32 9.23
CA ASP A 189 -18.42 -10.44 9.24
C ASP A 189 -17.24 -11.02 10.05
N MET A 190 -17.51 -11.73 11.14
CA MET A 190 -16.48 -12.51 11.88
C MET A 190 -15.80 -13.54 10.98
N PHE A 191 -16.58 -14.37 10.29
CA PHE A 191 -16.02 -15.37 9.38
C PHE A 191 -15.24 -14.73 8.22
N LYS A 192 -15.70 -13.61 7.65
CA LYS A 192 -14.94 -12.86 6.65
C LYS A 192 -13.58 -12.43 7.18
N HIS A 193 -13.50 -11.96 8.43
CA HIS A 193 -12.22 -11.60 9.05
C HIS A 193 -11.30 -12.82 9.19
N LEU A 194 -11.80 -13.94 9.73
CA LEU A 194 -11.02 -15.17 9.84
C LEU A 194 -10.52 -15.63 8.47
N PHE A 195 -11.41 -15.73 7.47
CA PHE A 195 -11.04 -16.11 6.11
C PHE A 195 -9.95 -15.20 5.52
N MET A 196 -10.10 -13.88 5.71
CA MET A 196 -9.13 -12.91 5.21
C MET A 196 -7.77 -13.10 5.87
N PHE A 197 -7.69 -13.16 7.20
CA PHE A 197 -6.41 -13.26 7.90
C PHE A 197 -5.73 -14.61 7.64
N LEU A 198 -6.46 -15.72 7.74
CA LEU A 198 -5.92 -17.06 7.51
C LEU A 198 -5.49 -17.23 6.04
N GLY A 199 -6.34 -16.84 5.08
CA GLY A 199 -6.03 -16.96 3.66
C GLY A 199 -4.86 -16.10 3.21
N LEU A 200 -4.73 -14.88 3.75
CA LEU A 200 -3.56 -14.04 3.49
C LEU A 200 -2.29 -14.65 4.08
N HIS A 201 -2.33 -15.13 5.33
CA HIS A 201 -1.16 -15.75 5.95
C HIS A 201 -0.70 -17.01 5.19
N GLU A 202 -1.63 -17.86 4.78
CA GLU A 202 -1.31 -19.04 3.96
C GLU A 202 -0.67 -18.69 2.62
N LEU A 203 -1.19 -17.68 1.92
CA LEU A 203 -0.55 -17.18 0.69
C LEU A 203 0.88 -16.68 0.97
N MET A 204 1.06 -15.90 2.03
CA MET A 204 2.36 -15.30 2.37
C MET A 204 3.40 -16.35 2.77
N LEU A 205 2.95 -17.37 3.52
CA LEU A 205 3.75 -18.53 3.90
C LEU A 205 4.17 -19.36 2.67
N THR A 206 3.24 -19.61 1.75
CA THR A 206 3.50 -20.29 0.46
C THR A 206 4.55 -19.56 -0.38
N LYS A 207 4.57 -18.22 -0.31
CA LYS A 207 5.55 -17.38 -1.02
C LYS A 207 6.86 -17.19 -0.25
N ASN A 208 7.03 -17.80 0.92
CA ASN A 208 8.18 -17.61 1.82
C ASN A 208 8.48 -16.12 2.10
N ASN A 209 7.43 -15.33 2.34
CA ASN A 209 7.58 -13.91 2.57
C ASN A 209 8.15 -13.62 3.97
N LYS A 210 9.36 -13.05 4.02
CA LYS A 210 10.05 -12.67 5.26
C LYS A 210 9.56 -11.38 5.93
N HIS A 211 8.67 -10.63 5.28
CA HIS A 211 8.22 -9.31 5.75
C HIS A 211 7.00 -9.39 6.65
N VAL A 212 6.31 -10.52 6.70
CA VAL A 212 5.14 -10.71 7.55
C VAL A 212 5.47 -11.78 8.58
N PRO A 213 5.27 -11.50 9.88
CA PRO A 213 5.57 -12.48 10.90
C PRO A 213 4.62 -13.67 10.83
N SER A 214 5.15 -14.85 11.15
CA SER A 214 4.38 -16.09 11.26
C SER A 214 3.65 -16.20 12.61
N PHE A 215 2.95 -15.15 13.03
CA PHE A 215 2.05 -15.22 14.17
C PHE A 215 0.78 -14.39 13.98
N LEU A 216 -0.28 -14.77 14.68
CA LEU A 216 -1.57 -14.08 14.68
C LEU A 216 -2.12 -14.00 16.12
N LEU A 217 -2.60 -12.81 16.50
CA LEU A 217 -3.33 -12.58 17.74
C LEU A 217 -4.80 -12.35 17.42
N ILE A 218 -5.70 -13.06 18.08
CA ILE A 218 -7.15 -12.94 17.91
C ILE A 218 -7.79 -12.68 19.27
N ASP A 219 -8.60 -11.63 19.35
CA ASP A 219 -9.30 -11.23 20.57
C ASP A 219 -10.80 -11.50 20.43
N GLN A 220 -11.35 -12.37 21.29
CA GLN A 220 -12.77 -12.69 21.42
C GLN A 220 -13.50 -12.95 20.09
N PRO A 221 -13.06 -13.92 19.25
CA PRO A 221 -13.75 -14.24 18.00
C PRO A 221 -15.18 -14.74 18.21
N SER A 222 -15.53 -15.22 19.42
CA SER A 222 -16.88 -15.72 19.73
C SER A 222 -17.91 -14.61 19.97
N ARG A 223 -17.49 -13.35 20.18
CA ARG A 223 -18.36 -12.26 20.62
C ARG A 223 -19.65 -12.09 19.81
N PRO A 224 -19.66 -12.26 18.47
CA PRO A 224 -20.91 -12.20 17.68
C PRO A 224 -21.93 -13.31 17.97
N TYR A 225 -21.50 -14.38 18.65
CA TYR A 225 -22.25 -15.61 18.94
C TYR A 225 -22.45 -15.84 20.44
N TYR A 226 -21.67 -15.14 21.26
CA TYR A 226 -21.56 -15.37 22.68
C TYR A 226 -21.71 -14.03 23.41
N GLY A 227 -22.81 -13.84 24.15
CA GLY A 227 -22.93 -12.72 25.07
C GLY A 227 -24.12 -11.77 24.92
N GLU A 228 -25.21 -12.13 24.25
CA GLU A 228 -26.51 -11.47 24.46
C GLU A 228 -27.58 -12.55 24.67
N GLU A 229 -28.50 -12.33 25.61
CA GLU A 229 -29.70 -13.16 25.91
C GLU A 229 -29.60 -14.16 27.08
N GLU A 230 -29.63 -13.64 28.31
CA GLU A 230 -30.18 -14.34 29.49
C GLU A 230 -31.71 -14.63 29.37
N ASN A 231 -32.38 -14.27 28.26
CA ASN A 231 -33.86 -14.27 28.21
C ASN A 231 -34.49 -14.64 26.85
N VAL A 232 -33.86 -15.48 26.03
CA VAL A 232 -34.51 -15.99 24.80
C VAL A 232 -34.40 -17.51 24.72
N SER A 233 -35.47 -18.12 24.20
CA SER A 233 -35.79 -19.55 24.24
C SER A 233 -34.60 -20.46 23.90
N GLU A 234 -34.14 -21.13 24.96
CA GLU A 234 -32.84 -21.75 25.20
C GLU A 234 -32.35 -22.89 24.27
N SER A 235 -33.15 -23.43 23.36
CA SER A 235 -32.80 -24.73 22.74
C SER A 235 -32.39 -24.73 21.27
N ARG A 236 -32.75 -23.72 20.46
CA ARG A 236 -32.38 -23.69 19.02
C ARG A 236 -31.29 -22.69 18.67
N LEU A 237 -31.30 -21.50 19.28
CA LEU A 237 -30.31 -20.45 19.04
C LEU A 237 -28.93 -20.82 19.64
N GLN A 238 -28.91 -21.40 20.84
CA GLN A 238 -27.67 -21.89 21.46
C GLN A 238 -26.95 -22.94 20.61
N HIS A 239 -27.68 -23.81 19.91
CA HIS A 239 -27.07 -24.88 19.13
C HIS A 239 -26.41 -24.34 17.85
N SER A 240 -27.05 -23.38 17.17
CA SER A 240 -26.46 -22.76 15.98
C SER A 240 -25.25 -21.89 16.35
N ASP A 241 -25.31 -21.12 17.43
CA ASP A 241 -24.21 -20.24 17.80
C ASP A 241 -23.02 -21.02 18.36
N ARG A 242 -23.28 -22.07 19.14
CA ARG A 242 -22.25 -23.03 19.55
C ARG A 242 -21.56 -23.68 18.36
N ALA A 243 -22.33 -24.13 17.35
CA ALA A 243 -21.77 -24.72 16.15
C ALA A 243 -20.87 -23.74 15.40
N LYS A 244 -21.26 -22.46 15.28
CA LYS A 244 -20.44 -21.43 14.63
C LYS A 244 -19.13 -21.15 15.37
N ILE A 245 -19.15 -21.12 16.70
CA ILE A 245 -17.94 -20.97 17.50
C ILE A 245 -17.01 -22.17 17.30
N ILE A 246 -17.55 -23.40 17.37
CA ILE A 246 -16.78 -24.63 17.10
C ILE A 246 -16.17 -24.60 15.70
N ASP A 247 -16.94 -24.17 14.69
CA ASP A 247 -16.47 -24.03 13.32
C ASP A 247 -15.38 -22.96 13.17
N ALA A 248 -15.44 -21.87 13.96
CA ALA A 248 -14.35 -20.89 14.02
C ALA A 248 -13.05 -21.51 14.57
N PHE A 249 -13.13 -22.32 15.63
CA PHE A 249 -11.97 -23.06 16.14
C PHE A 249 -11.48 -24.10 15.14
N LYS A 250 -12.38 -24.80 14.46
CA LYS A 250 -12.06 -25.76 13.41
C LYS A 250 -11.29 -25.12 12.26
N LEU A 251 -11.63 -23.90 11.85
CA LEU A 251 -10.87 -23.13 10.85
C LEU A 251 -9.46 -22.85 11.32
N MET A 252 -9.31 -22.38 12.55
CA MET A 252 -8.00 -22.07 13.13
C MET A 252 -7.14 -23.32 13.27
N ASP A 253 -7.70 -24.42 13.76
CA ASP A 253 -7.05 -25.73 13.86
C ASP A 253 -6.62 -26.24 12.48
N THR A 254 -7.50 -26.19 11.49
CA THR A 254 -7.21 -26.62 10.11
C THR A 254 -6.08 -25.79 9.50
N PHE A 255 -6.11 -24.46 9.67
CA PHE A 255 -5.04 -23.60 9.19
C PHE A 255 -3.69 -23.98 9.81
N ILE A 256 -3.63 -24.17 11.14
CA ILE A 256 -2.38 -24.58 11.81
C ILE A 256 -1.95 -25.97 11.32
N GLY A 257 -2.88 -26.91 11.19
CA GLY A 257 -2.64 -28.23 10.63
C GLY A 257 -2.01 -28.17 9.24
N ASN A 258 -2.56 -27.36 8.32
CA ASN A 258 -2.03 -27.18 6.97
C ASN A 258 -0.61 -26.60 7.01
N VAL A 259 -0.36 -25.60 7.86
CA VAL A 259 0.96 -24.96 7.97
C VAL A 259 2.02 -25.93 8.49
N LEU A 260 1.69 -26.70 9.54
CA LEU A 260 2.62 -27.65 10.15
C LEU A 260 2.83 -28.90 9.29
N ASN A 261 1.75 -29.47 8.74
CA ASN A 261 1.77 -30.77 8.09
C ASN A 261 2.06 -30.67 6.59
N ASP A 262 1.48 -29.69 5.88
CA ASP A 262 1.60 -29.60 4.42
C ASP A 262 2.74 -28.66 4.03
N MET A 263 2.78 -27.47 4.62
CA MET A 263 3.80 -26.46 4.30
C MET A 263 5.14 -26.70 5.02
N LYS A 264 5.14 -27.54 6.07
CA LYS A 264 6.31 -27.81 6.94
C LYS A 264 6.95 -26.52 7.48
N GLN A 265 6.12 -25.54 7.81
CA GLN A 265 6.53 -24.24 8.33
C GLN A 265 6.06 -24.03 9.77
N SER A 266 6.60 -23.00 10.42
CA SER A 266 6.27 -22.64 11.80
C SER A 266 5.29 -21.47 11.81
N PHE A 267 4.24 -21.56 12.62
CA PHE A 267 3.29 -20.47 12.84
C PHE A 267 2.71 -20.54 14.25
N GLN A 268 2.49 -19.38 14.88
CA GLN A 268 1.89 -19.28 16.20
C GLN A 268 0.59 -18.49 16.16
N MET A 269 -0.49 -19.06 16.69
CA MET A 269 -1.74 -18.34 16.90
C MET A 269 -2.04 -18.26 18.38
N ILE A 270 -2.36 -17.05 18.87
CA ILE A 270 -2.77 -16.82 20.26
C ILE A 270 -4.18 -16.24 20.21
N VAL A 271 -5.10 -16.93 20.86
CA VAL A 271 -6.52 -16.59 20.86
C VAL A 271 -6.95 -16.32 22.30
N PHE A 272 -7.51 -15.13 22.53
CA PHE A 272 -8.14 -14.79 23.81
C PHE A 272 -9.63 -15.08 23.72
N GLU A 273 -10.15 -15.87 24.66
CA GLU A 273 -11.58 -16.19 24.68
C GLU A 273 -12.19 -16.45 26.07
N HIS A 274 -13.52 -16.32 26.15
CA HIS A 274 -14.37 -16.63 27.30
C HIS A 274 -15.21 -17.90 27.17
N VAL A 275 -15.29 -18.53 25.99
CA VAL A 275 -16.02 -19.80 25.83
C VAL A 275 -15.44 -20.92 26.70
N PRO A 276 -16.26 -21.86 27.17
CA PRO A 276 -15.77 -22.98 27.95
C PRO A 276 -14.93 -23.94 27.11
N LYS A 277 -14.04 -24.69 27.79
CA LYS A 277 -12.99 -25.52 27.17
C LYS A 277 -13.52 -26.58 26.21
N ASP A 278 -14.72 -27.07 26.47
CA ASP A 278 -15.39 -28.09 25.65
C ASP A 278 -15.64 -27.64 24.20
N TYR A 279 -15.54 -26.34 23.90
CA TYR A 279 -15.71 -25.81 22.54
C TYR A 279 -14.49 -26.08 21.65
N PHE A 280 -13.32 -26.31 22.24
CA PHE A 280 -12.06 -26.45 21.48
C PHE A 280 -11.14 -27.58 21.96
N ASN A 281 -11.51 -28.33 22.99
CA ASN A 281 -10.67 -29.39 23.56
C ASN A 281 -10.44 -30.58 22.63
N ASP A 282 -11.27 -30.74 21.59
CA ASP A 282 -11.18 -31.85 20.63
C ASP A 282 -10.28 -31.54 19.41
N PHE A 283 -9.66 -30.35 19.35
CA PHE A 283 -8.78 -29.95 18.25
C PHE A 283 -7.31 -30.24 18.56
N ASP A 284 -6.63 -30.92 17.63
CA ASP A 284 -5.26 -31.41 17.82
C ASP A 284 -4.23 -30.29 17.97
N ASN A 285 -4.43 -29.16 17.28
CA ASN A 285 -3.46 -28.07 17.21
C ASN A 285 -3.79 -26.91 18.18
N ILE A 286 -4.80 -27.09 19.05
CA ILE A 286 -5.22 -26.08 20.00
C ILE A 286 -4.83 -26.53 21.41
N HIS A 287 -4.13 -25.66 22.13
CA HIS A 287 -3.68 -25.92 23.48
C HIS A 287 -4.14 -24.80 24.40
N LEU A 288 -4.88 -25.17 25.45
CA LEU A 288 -5.21 -24.23 26.51
C LEU A 288 -3.95 -23.91 27.33
N VAL A 289 -3.54 -22.65 27.30
CA VAL A 289 -2.35 -22.19 28.04
C VAL A 289 -2.69 -21.85 29.48
N GLU A 290 -3.72 -21.02 29.68
CA GLU A 290 -4.09 -20.52 31.00
C GLU A 290 -5.58 -20.17 31.06
N GLU A 291 -6.19 -20.26 32.24
CA GLU A 291 -7.57 -19.84 32.48
C GLU A 291 -7.60 -18.69 33.49
N PHE A 292 -8.06 -17.53 33.04
CA PHE A 292 -8.16 -16.33 33.87
C PHE A 292 -9.52 -16.28 34.58
N ARG A 293 -9.61 -16.94 35.74
CA ARG A 293 -10.78 -16.94 36.64
C ARG A 293 -10.36 -16.81 38.10
N ASP A 294 -11.32 -16.47 38.97
CA ASP A 294 -11.15 -16.51 40.43
C ASP A 294 -9.94 -15.74 40.98
N GLY A 295 -9.68 -14.55 40.43
CA GLY A 295 -8.56 -13.69 40.83
C GLY A 295 -7.27 -13.92 40.04
N ASN A 296 -7.21 -14.97 39.20
CA ASN A 296 -6.21 -15.08 38.15
C ASN A 296 -6.61 -14.15 36.98
N ALA A 297 -5.75 -13.20 36.63
CA ALA A 297 -6.01 -12.23 35.57
C ALA A 297 -4.81 -12.13 34.64
N LEU A 298 -5.07 -11.87 33.35
CA LEU A 298 -4.02 -11.68 32.35
C LEU A 298 -3.03 -10.58 32.74
N VAL A 299 -3.52 -9.53 33.41
CA VAL A 299 -2.70 -8.52 34.07
C VAL A 299 -2.71 -8.83 35.57
N PRO A 300 -1.61 -9.35 36.14
CA PRO A 300 -1.54 -9.64 37.56
C PRO A 300 -1.83 -8.41 38.42
N GLN A 301 -2.59 -8.61 39.50
CA GLN A 301 -3.02 -7.53 40.39
C GLN A 301 -1.84 -6.75 40.99
N GLU A 302 -0.71 -7.43 41.22
CA GLU A 302 0.54 -6.84 41.72
C GLU A 302 1.04 -5.66 40.87
N TYR A 303 0.86 -5.71 39.54
CA TYR A 303 1.25 -4.62 38.65
C TYR A 303 0.32 -3.42 38.80
N LEU A 304 -0.98 -3.65 39.00
CA LEU A 304 -1.96 -2.58 39.22
C LEU A 304 -1.76 -1.91 40.58
N ASP A 305 -1.36 -2.69 41.58
CA ASP A 305 -1.08 -2.18 42.92
C ASP A 305 0.20 -1.33 42.96
N SER A 306 1.17 -1.62 42.08
CA SER A 306 2.40 -0.82 41.93
C SER A 306 2.21 0.57 41.29
N LEU A 307 1.03 0.84 40.71
CA LEU A 307 0.67 2.13 40.11
C LEU A 307 0.00 3.11 41.10
N LYS A 308 -0.31 2.66 42.33
CA LYS A 308 -0.88 3.48 43.40
C LYS A 308 0.20 4.02 44.34
#